data_AF-A0A1G1ICS7-F1
#
_entry.id   AF-A0A1G1ICS7-F1
#
_cell.length_a   1.000
_cell.length_b   1.000
_cell.length_c   1.000
_cell.angle_alpha   90.00
_cell.angle_beta   90.00
_cell.angle_gamma   90.00
#
_symmetry.space_group_name_H-M   'P 1'
#
loop_
_entity.id
_entity.type
_entity.pdbx_description
1 polymer ?
#
loop_
_entity_poly.entity_id
_entity_poly.type
_entity_poly.pdbx_seq_one_letter_code
_entity_poly.pdbx_strand_id
1 'polypeptide(L)'
;MPPHELQEVNLEDEDPSPRSVVVTPEAEQELLSAFLESVYMEWADRPSPSLGSQTPRHAMGTADGRAKVAALIGSLERDDPAARRTGKSGYEYNRLRAHVGL
;
A
#
# COMPACT_ATOMS: atom_id res chain seq x y z
N MET A 1 -4.42 -20.56 -12.70
CA MET A 1 -3.03 -20.60 -12.22
C MET A 1 -2.14 -20.99 -13.40
N PRO A 2 -1.01 -20.32 -13.62
CA PRO A 2 -0.02 -20.85 -14.55
C PRO A 2 0.45 -22.22 -14.05
N PRO A 3 0.71 -23.20 -14.94
CA PRO A 3 1.16 -24.51 -14.53
C PRO A 3 2.55 -24.38 -13.88
N HIS A 4 2.63 -24.70 -12.58
CA HIS A 4 3.90 -24.87 -11.90
C HIS A 4 4.40 -26.28 -12.21
N GLU A 5 5.27 -26.41 -13.20
CA GLU A 5 6.01 -27.67 -13.41
C GLU A 5 6.92 -27.91 -12.19
N LEU A 6 6.66 -28.99 -11.47
CA LEU A 6 7.52 -29.45 -10.40
C LEU A 6 8.77 -30.09 -11.04
N GLN A 7 9.84 -29.31 -11.16
CA GLN A 7 11.14 -29.87 -11.52
C GLN A 7 11.77 -30.55 -10.30
N GLU A 8 12.09 -31.83 -10.44
CA GLU A 8 12.79 -32.62 -9.44
C GLU A 8 14.14 -31.97 -9.14
N VAL A 9 14.31 -31.52 -7.91
CA VAL A 9 15.56 -30.94 -7.41
C VAL A 9 16.47 -32.10 -7.04
N ASN A 10 17.62 -32.23 -7.70
CA ASN A 10 18.60 -33.23 -7.30
C ASN A 10 19.27 -32.78 -5.99
N LEU A 11 19.02 -33.52 -4.90
CA LEU A 11 19.58 -33.23 -3.58
C LEU A 11 21.09 -33.51 -3.49
N GLU A 12 21.69 -34.10 -4.52
CA GLU A 12 23.11 -34.47 -4.59
C GLU A 12 24.01 -33.33 -5.13
N ASP A 13 23.42 -32.24 -5.63
CA ASP A 13 24.17 -31.03 -5.97
C ASP A 13 24.51 -30.25 -4.69
N GLU A 14 25.79 -30.26 -4.28
CA GLU A 14 26.31 -29.65 -3.03
C GLU A 14 26.22 -28.12 -2.96
N ASP A 15 25.71 -27.44 -4.00
CA ASP A 15 25.43 -26.01 -3.93
C ASP A 15 24.27 -25.66 -4.88
N PRO A 16 23.00 -25.84 -4.48
CA PRO A 16 21.90 -25.26 -5.22
C PRO A 16 22.02 -23.75 -5.02
N SER A 17 22.72 -23.09 -5.95
CA SER A 17 22.92 -21.65 -5.94
C SER A 17 21.56 -21.00 -5.65
N PRO A 18 21.41 -20.19 -4.59
CA PRO A 18 20.11 -19.65 -4.25
C PRO A 18 19.62 -18.89 -5.47
N ARG A 19 18.53 -19.35 -6.07
CA ARG A 19 17.88 -18.69 -7.20
C ARG A 19 17.28 -17.40 -6.65
N SER A 20 18.11 -16.36 -6.52
CA SER A 20 17.66 -15.04 -6.14
C SER A 20 16.90 -14.47 -7.32
N VAL A 21 15.58 -14.38 -7.20
CA VAL A 21 14.77 -13.61 -8.13
C VAL A 21 15.11 -12.14 -7.90
N VAL A 22 15.81 -11.53 -8.87
CA VAL A 22 16.07 -10.08 -8.85
C VAL A 22 14.79 -9.39 -9.31
N VAL A 23 14.06 -8.79 -8.37
CA VAL A 23 12.92 -7.93 -8.69
C VAL A 23 13.47 -6.58 -9.14
N THR A 24 13.04 -6.10 -10.31
CA THR A 24 13.44 -4.76 -10.77
C THR A 24 12.81 -3.69 -9.88
N PRO A 25 13.44 -2.52 -9.71
CA PRO A 25 12.85 -1.41 -8.96
C PRO A 25 11.46 -1.01 -9.49
N GLU A 26 11.23 -1.12 -10.79
CA GLU A 26 9.94 -0.83 -11.43
C GLU A 26 8.88 -1.86 -11.02
N ALA A 27 9.21 -3.16 -11.03
CA ALA A 27 8.29 -4.21 -10.63
C ALA A 27 7.97 -4.14 -9.12
N GLU A 28 8.95 -3.78 -8.29
CA GLU A 28 8.72 -3.53 -6.87
C GLU A 28 7.79 -2.34 -6.64
N GLN A 29 7.99 -1.26 -7.40
CA GLN A 29 7.14 -0.07 -7.31
C GLN A 29 5.70 -0.37 -7.75
N GLU A 30 5.51 -1.13 -8.84
CA GLU A 30 4.18 -1.51 -9.32
C GLU A 30 3.43 -2.38 -8.29
N LEU A 31 4.12 -3.39 -7.74
CA LEU A 31 3.57 -4.25 -6.70
C LEU A 31 3.17 -3.45 -5.45
N LEU A 32 4.05 -2.56 -4.99
CA LEU A 32 3.79 -1.72 -3.82
C LEU A 32 2.61 -0.78 -4.07
N SER A 33 2.55 -0.17 -5.26
CA SER A 33 1.47 0.76 -5.64
C SER A 33 0.11 0.06 -5.63
N ALA A 34 0.01 -1.12 -6.25
CA ALA A 34 -1.21 -1.91 -6.29
C ALA A 34 -1.63 -2.38 -4.87
N PHE A 35 -0.67 -2.79 -4.05
CA PHE A 35 -0.93 -3.18 -2.67
C PHE A 35 -1.47 -1.99 -1.85
N LEU A 36 -0.79 -0.85 -1.86
CA LEU A 36 -1.19 0.36 -1.12
C LEU A 36 -2.56 0.87 -1.59
N GLU A 37 -2.86 0.77 -2.89
CA GLU A 37 -4.19 1.11 -3.40
C GLU A 37 -5.27 0.28 -2.72
N SER A 38 -5.14 -1.05 -2.68
CA SER A 38 -6.14 -1.90 -2.02
C SER A 38 -6.28 -1.60 -0.52
N VAL A 39 -5.16 -1.42 0.19
CA VAL A 39 -5.14 -1.11 1.63
C VAL A 39 -5.81 0.22 1.91
N TYR A 40 -5.53 1.27 1.13
CA TYR A 40 -6.08 2.60 1.36
C TYR A 40 -7.55 2.72 0.95
N MET A 41 -7.98 2.01 -0.11
CA MET A 41 -9.40 1.93 -0.45
C MET A 41 -10.18 1.24 0.67
N GLU A 42 -9.64 0.16 1.22
CA GLU A 42 -10.26 -0.53 2.36
C GLU A 42 -10.25 0.33 3.64
N TRP A 43 -9.17 1.06 3.90
CA TRP A 43 -9.09 1.99 5.03
C TRP A 43 -10.21 3.04 4.99
N ALA A 44 -10.57 3.54 3.80
CA ALA A 44 -11.65 4.51 3.64
C ALA A 44 -13.03 3.97 4.10
N ASP A 45 -13.19 2.64 4.12
CA ASP A 45 -14.40 1.93 4.50
C ASP A 45 -14.34 1.27 5.88
N ARG A 46 -13.19 1.30 6.56
CA ARG A 46 -13.04 0.73 7.90
C ARG A 46 -13.17 1.79 9.00
N PRO A 47 -13.84 1.47 10.12
CA PRO A 47 -13.85 2.33 11.30
C PRO A 47 -12.43 2.59 11.82
N SER A 48 -12.13 3.85 12.14
CA SER A 48 -10.83 4.24 12.68
C SER A 48 -10.98 4.81 14.11
N PRO A 49 -10.22 4.31 15.10
CA PRO A 49 -10.20 4.90 16.44
C PRO A 49 -9.84 6.40 16.44
N SER A 50 -8.95 6.82 15.53
CA SER A 50 -8.55 8.21 15.36
C SER A 50 -9.67 9.12 14.86
N LEU A 51 -10.75 8.54 14.34
CA LEU A 51 -11.96 9.23 13.88
C LEU A 51 -13.17 8.96 14.79
N GLY A 52 -12.93 8.57 16.06
CA GLY A 52 -14.03 8.27 16.99
C GLY A 52 -14.84 7.04 16.59
N SER A 53 -14.17 6.02 16.03
CA SER A 53 -14.79 4.79 15.50
C SER A 53 -15.71 5.01 14.29
N GLN A 54 -15.61 6.16 13.63
CA GLN A 54 -16.25 6.41 12.33
C GLN A 54 -15.34 5.95 11.19
N THR A 55 -15.93 5.65 10.03
CA THR A 55 -15.16 5.49 8.78
C THR A 55 -14.71 6.86 8.28
N PRO A 56 -13.60 6.96 7.52
CA PRO A 56 -13.19 8.19 6.88
C PRO A 56 -14.32 8.84 6.07
N ARG A 57 -15.05 8.08 5.24
CA ARG A 57 -16.20 8.59 4.47
C ARG A 57 -17.31 9.18 5.35
N HIS A 58 -17.58 8.58 6.50
CA HIS A 58 -18.60 9.09 7.41
C HIS A 58 -18.14 10.36 8.16
N ALA A 59 -16.88 10.40 8.60
CA ALA A 59 -16.31 11.56 9.28
C ALA A 59 -16.34 12.84 8.42
N MET A 60 -16.28 12.69 7.09
CA MET A 60 -16.35 13.79 6.12
C MET A 60 -17.65 14.62 6.19
N GLY A 61 -18.70 14.12 6.83
CA GLY A 61 -19.95 14.83 7.04
C GLY A 61 -19.83 16.09 7.91
N THR A 62 -18.76 16.24 8.69
CA THR A 62 -18.53 17.39 9.59
C THR A 62 -17.25 18.15 9.22
N ALA A 63 -17.19 19.46 9.50
CA ALA A 63 -15.98 20.25 9.24
C ALA A 63 -14.77 19.75 10.04
N ASP A 64 -14.97 19.40 11.31
CA ASP A 64 -13.93 18.83 12.17
C ASP A 64 -13.45 17.45 11.66
N GLY A 65 -14.39 16.57 11.28
CA GLY A 65 -14.05 15.28 10.70
C GLY A 65 -13.30 15.39 9.38
N ARG A 66 -13.68 16.32 8.49
CA ARG A 66 -12.91 16.60 7.26
C ARG A 66 -11.47 17.02 7.56
N ALA A 67 -11.26 17.91 8.53
CA ALA A 67 -9.93 18.35 8.93
C ALA A 67 -9.09 17.17 9.48
N LYS A 68 -9.70 16.30 10.29
CA LYS A 68 -9.04 15.09 10.83
C LYS A 68 -8.67 14.09 9.73
N VAL A 69 -9.58 13.82 8.79
CA VAL A 69 -9.30 12.93 7.65
C VAL A 69 -8.18 13.49 6.78
N ALA A 70 -8.20 14.79 6.46
CA ALA A 70 -7.15 15.44 5.70
C ALA A 70 -5.79 15.38 6.42
N ALA A 71 -5.76 15.61 7.73
CA ALA A 71 -4.54 15.52 8.54
C ALA A 71 -3.98 14.08 8.57
N LEU A 72 -4.85 13.08 8.65
CA LEU A 72 -4.47 11.67 8.64
C LEU A 72 -3.85 11.26 7.30
N ILE A 73 -4.50 11.60 6.18
CA ILE A 73 -3.92 11.37 4.84
C ILE A 73 -2.58 12.10 4.68
N GLY A 74 -2.48 13.33 5.18
CA GLY A 74 -1.23 14.07 5.19
C GLY A 74 -0.13 13.39 6.01
N SER A 75 -0.47 12.68 7.10
CA SER A 75 0.51 11.87 7.83
C SER A 75 0.95 10.64 7.04
N LEU A 76 0.00 9.93 6.43
CA LEU A 76 0.31 8.76 5.60
C LEU A 76 1.24 9.10 4.44
N GLU A 77 1.10 10.28 3.84
CA GLU A 77 1.98 10.77 2.77
C GLU A 77 3.38 11.14 3.30
N ARG A 78 3.49 11.80 4.45
CA ARG A 78 4.79 12.12 5.07
C ARG A 78 5.54 10.89 5.55
N ASP A 79 4.81 9.87 5.99
CA ASP A 79 5.35 8.63 6.54
C ASP A 79 5.47 7.51 5.49
N ASP A 80 5.31 7.84 4.20
CA ASP A 80 5.41 6.87 3.12
C ASP A 80 6.81 6.22 3.07
N PRO A 81 6.91 4.89 3.31
CA PRO A 81 8.18 4.18 3.29
C PRO A 81 8.83 4.16 1.90
N ALA A 82 8.04 4.20 0.82
CA ALA A 82 8.57 4.26 -0.53
C ALA A 82 9.25 5.60 -0.78
N ALA A 83 8.60 6.70 -0.41
CA ALA A 83 9.16 8.04 -0.55
C ALA A 83 10.50 8.18 0.19
N ARG A 84 10.60 7.60 1.39
CA ARG A 84 11.84 7.60 2.18
C ARG A 84 12.97 6.79 1.52
N ARG A 85 12.64 5.72 0.80
CA ARG A 85 13.63 4.80 0.20
C ARG A 85 14.04 5.19 -1.23
N THR A 86 13.09 5.67 -2.04
CA THR A 86 13.27 5.86 -3.49
C THR A 86 13.12 7.32 -3.92
N GLY A 87 12.67 8.21 -3.03
CA GLY A 87 12.33 9.60 -3.35
C GLY A 87 11.03 9.76 -4.14
N LYS A 88 10.31 8.66 -4.42
CA LYS A 88 9.01 8.67 -5.09
C LYS A 88 7.94 8.10 -4.17
N SER A 89 6.76 8.70 -4.20
CA SER A 89 5.61 8.19 -3.46
C SER A 89 5.29 6.75 -3.89
N GLY A 90 5.00 5.89 -2.94
CA GLY A 90 4.53 4.52 -3.14
C GLY A 90 3.08 4.50 -3.59
N TYR A 91 2.35 5.58 -3.36
CA TYR A 91 0.94 5.71 -3.69
C TYR A 91 0.56 7.14 -4.09
N GLU A 92 -0.39 7.28 -5.00
CA GLU A 92 -0.94 8.58 -5.42
C GLU A 92 -1.97 9.09 -4.39
N TYR A 93 -1.52 9.74 -3.32
CA TYR A 93 -2.38 10.18 -2.20
C TYR A 93 -3.53 11.12 -2.60
N ASN A 94 -3.42 11.79 -3.75
CA ASN A 94 -4.54 12.57 -4.32
C ASN A 94 -5.72 11.70 -4.75
N ARG A 95 -5.48 10.44 -5.17
CA ARG A 95 -6.57 9.47 -5.41
C ARG A 95 -7.32 9.16 -4.13
N LEU A 96 -6.61 8.97 -3.02
CA LEU A 96 -7.25 8.71 -1.73
C LEU A 96 -8.06 9.92 -1.24
N ARG A 97 -7.55 11.14 -1.42
CA ARG A 97 -8.29 12.39 -1.13
C ARG A 97 -9.59 12.46 -1.92
N ALA A 98 -9.51 12.30 -3.25
CA ALA A 98 -10.69 12.29 -4.10
C ALA A 98 -11.68 11.18 -3.70
N HIS A 99 -11.17 10.01 -3.31
CA HIS A 99 -11.98 8.87 -2.91
C HIS A 99 -12.78 9.08 -1.61
N VAL A 100 -12.24 9.86 -0.66
CA VAL A 100 -12.97 10.26 0.55
C VAL A 100 -13.78 11.55 0.37
N GLY A 101 -13.62 12.25 -0.75
CA GLY A 101 -14.33 13.51 -1.06
C GLY A 101 -13.63 14.78 -0.54
N LEU A 102 -12.30 14.75 -0.43
CA LEU A 102 -11.45 15.92 -0.16
C LEU A 102 -11.01 16.62 -1.44
#